data_AF-A0A970HYG5-F1
#
_entry.id   AF-A0A970HYG5-F1
#
_cell.length_a   1.000
_cell.length_b   1.000
_cell.length_c   1.000
_cell.angle_alpha   90.00
_cell.angle_beta   90.00
_cell.angle_gamma   90.00
#
_symmetry.space_group_name_H-M   'P 1'
#
loop_
_entity.id
_entity.type
_entity.pdbx_description
1 polymer ?
#
loop_
_entity_poly.entity_id
_entity_poly.type
_entity_poly.pdbx_seq_one_letter_code
_entity_poly.pdbx_strand_id
1 'polypeptide(L)'
;VELRGIWHRPVERSPIAVRHTLDQLAAAGFNALFLETFYTGYTIYPSAIAPQRGEFVGWDPLQVWAEEAAARGIELHLWVHLFHLGRITVDMHPDWANLQRDGSIGAALEPGLYYGDPGHPEVREYVFSVLREMVERYPVTGLHLDYVRYPNTNSLANTSGYSPKARELFKEVSGYDPMDISPSTHPTVWAEWLKWQEQNITSFVERVAAWRDEHHPDLILSAAVVPDIDEAIRTKRQNWLAWTEAGWLDLVTPMIYSLDNGHVAGQIAALSGKTGSAWFVPGLAPFMGMSPHQVIDQVMSSRAAGQPGAVLFALHSVDARHMDAYAKGLFSMKAGTPWNVRGALASFAAWIIEGMNRWVAEDILPADTALELDNFAHDVARWLEQGPDAPVKGEWLDTLRDAHRALDSPFYETRGQWLRMQIGLMVEVLGRAEGA
;
A
#
# COMPACT_ATOMS: atom_id res chain seq x y z
N VAL A 1 10.65 12.64 5.40
CA VAL A 1 9.40 12.13 4.80
C VAL A 1 9.29 10.66 5.12
N GLU A 2 8.15 10.17 5.62
CA GLU A 2 7.98 8.76 5.97
C GLU A 2 6.51 8.34 6.11
N LEU A 3 6.09 7.30 5.39
CA LEU A 3 4.88 6.55 5.61
C LEU A 3 5.09 5.56 6.77
N ARG A 4 4.33 5.75 7.84
CA ARG A 4 4.31 4.89 9.02
C ARG A 4 2.94 4.26 9.07
N GLY A 5 2.78 3.23 8.24
CA GLY A 5 1.53 2.55 8.03
C GLY A 5 1.36 1.35 8.95
N ILE A 6 0.11 1.02 9.27
CA ILE A 6 -0.23 -0.24 9.93
C ILE A 6 -1.54 -0.78 9.37
N TRP A 7 -1.58 -2.08 9.07
CA TRP A 7 -2.82 -2.76 8.73
C TRP A 7 -3.60 -3.12 9.99
N HIS A 8 -4.92 -2.90 9.95
CA HIS A 8 -5.81 -3.21 11.05
C HIS A 8 -7.10 -3.86 10.55
N ARG A 9 -7.41 -5.04 11.10
CA ARG A 9 -8.74 -5.63 11.02
C ARG A 9 -9.56 -5.08 12.19
N PRO A 10 -10.62 -4.29 11.96
CA PRO A 10 -11.36 -3.68 13.05
C PRO A 10 -12.00 -4.73 13.95
N VAL A 11 -11.90 -4.50 15.25
CA VAL A 11 -12.57 -5.27 16.32
C VAL A 11 -13.39 -4.36 17.24
N GLU A 12 -13.23 -3.04 17.08
CA GLU A 12 -13.83 -1.99 17.86
C GLU A 12 -15.33 -1.91 17.60
N ARG A 13 -16.14 -2.02 18.67
CA ARG A 13 -17.61 -2.05 18.60
C ARG A 13 -18.28 -0.75 19.04
N SER A 14 -17.51 0.32 19.22
CA SER A 14 -18.04 1.62 19.60
C SER A 14 -17.10 2.76 19.20
N PRO A 15 -17.61 4.00 19.09
CA PRO A 15 -16.77 5.16 18.82
C PRO A 15 -15.67 5.42 19.86
N ILE A 16 -15.92 5.05 21.12
CA ILE A 16 -14.92 5.20 22.19
C ILE A 16 -13.75 4.24 21.96
N ALA A 17 -14.03 3.01 21.56
CA ALA A 17 -12.99 2.03 21.25
C ALA A 17 -12.16 2.46 20.03
N VAL A 18 -12.81 2.96 18.97
CA VAL A 18 -12.14 3.51 17.78
C VAL A 18 -11.19 4.65 18.16
N ARG A 19 -11.68 5.63 18.93
CA ARG A 19 -10.84 6.73 19.44
C ARG A 19 -9.64 6.24 20.24
N HIS A 20 -9.86 5.28 21.13
CA HIS A 20 -8.78 4.73 21.95
C HIS A 20 -7.68 4.09 21.09
N THR A 21 -8.05 3.30 20.09
CA THR A 21 -7.09 2.69 19.16
C THR A 21 -6.33 3.77 18.38
N LEU A 22 -7.01 4.79 17.87
CA LEU A 22 -6.36 5.88 17.13
C LEU A 22 -5.47 6.77 18.02
N ASP A 23 -5.84 7.00 19.27
CA ASP A 23 -5.00 7.70 20.26
C ASP A 23 -3.69 6.94 20.49
N GLN A 24 -3.75 5.61 20.58
CA GLN A 24 -2.56 4.77 20.71
C GLN A 24 -1.67 4.83 19.47
N LEU A 25 -2.26 4.79 18.28
CA LEU A 25 -1.52 4.90 17.01
C LEU A 25 -0.83 6.25 16.87
N ALA A 26 -1.56 7.35 17.15
CA ALA A 26 -1.01 8.70 17.11
C ALA A 26 0.12 8.88 18.13
N ALA A 27 -0.05 8.38 19.36
CA ALA A 27 0.98 8.44 20.40
C ALA A 27 2.24 7.61 20.04
N ALA A 28 2.07 6.53 19.29
CA ALA A 28 3.18 5.71 18.76
C ALA A 28 3.83 6.29 17.50
N GLY A 29 3.30 7.39 16.96
CA GLY A 29 3.86 8.10 15.81
C GLY A 29 3.47 7.54 14.44
N PHE A 30 2.44 6.67 14.37
CA PHE A 30 1.84 6.26 13.09
C PHE A 30 1.09 7.43 12.45
N ASN A 31 1.17 7.53 11.13
CA ASN A 31 0.51 8.58 10.35
C ASN A 31 -0.42 8.02 9.25
N ALA A 32 -0.49 6.70 9.08
CA ALA A 32 -1.43 6.06 8.17
C ALA A 32 -1.99 4.75 8.75
N LEU A 33 -3.27 4.52 8.54
CA LEU A 33 -3.99 3.31 8.91
C LEU A 33 -4.60 2.66 7.67
N PHE A 34 -4.23 1.41 7.43
CA PHE A 34 -4.81 0.57 6.38
C PHE A 34 -5.90 -0.30 7.02
N LEU A 35 -7.13 0.21 7.00
CA LEU A 35 -8.26 -0.37 7.72
C LEU A 35 -8.99 -1.38 6.83
N GLU A 36 -9.13 -2.63 7.30
CA GLU A 36 -9.85 -3.68 6.58
C GLU A 36 -11.36 -3.35 6.57
N THR A 37 -11.86 -2.93 5.40
CA THR A 37 -13.19 -2.31 5.27
C THR A 37 -14.18 -3.17 4.50
N PHE A 38 -13.68 -3.94 3.54
CA PHE A 38 -14.42 -4.97 2.82
C PHE A 38 -13.59 -6.25 2.76
N TYR A 39 -14.01 -7.29 3.46
CA TYR A 39 -13.25 -8.53 3.56
C TYR A 39 -14.13 -9.74 3.75
N THR A 40 -13.76 -10.85 3.10
CA THR A 40 -14.51 -12.12 3.13
C THR A 40 -15.99 -11.96 2.75
N GLY A 41 -16.29 -10.98 1.88
CA GLY A 41 -17.63 -10.72 1.34
C GLY A 41 -18.50 -9.81 2.22
N TYR A 42 -17.97 -9.27 3.31
CA TYR A 42 -18.70 -8.37 4.19
C TYR A 42 -18.06 -6.98 4.26
N THR A 43 -18.89 -5.95 4.34
CA THR A 43 -18.47 -4.59 4.68
C THR A 43 -18.49 -4.38 6.19
N ILE A 44 -17.67 -3.44 6.68
CA ILE A 44 -17.78 -2.98 8.07
C ILE A 44 -18.89 -1.94 8.25
N TYR A 45 -19.28 -1.26 7.17
CA TYR A 45 -20.26 -0.19 7.12
C TYR A 45 -21.60 -0.66 6.52
N PRO A 46 -22.71 0.06 6.76
CA PRO A 46 -24.01 -0.27 6.16
C PRO A 46 -23.99 0.01 4.66
N SER A 47 -23.78 -1.04 3.86
CA SER A 47 -23.71 -1.01 2.39
C SER A 47 -25.08 -1.33 1.77
N ALA A 48 -25.36 -0.74 0.61
CA ALA A 48 -26.51 -1.10 -0.22
C ALA A 48 -26.22 -2.29 -1.15
N ILE A 49 -24.96 -2.68 -1.28
CA ILE A 49 -24.47 -3.67 -2.26
C ILE A 49 -24.08 -4.98 -1.58
N ALA A 50 -23.30 -4.89 -0.50
CA ALA A 50 -22.73 -6.02 0.21
C ALA A 50 -23.32 -6.14 1.63
N PRO A 51 -23.41 -7.35 2.20
CA PRO A 51 -23.88 -7.50 3.57
C PRO A 51 -22.91 -6.85 4.56
N GLN A 52 -23.45 -6.10 5.52
CA GLN A 52 -22.66 -5.64 6.65
C GLN A 52 -22.34 -6.81 7.58
N ARG A 53 -21.11 -6.84 8.09
CA ARG A 53 -20.68 -7.84 9.05
C ARG A 53 -21.49 -7.74 10.36
N GLY A 54 -21.93 -8.89 10.87
CA GLY A 54 -22.89 -8.99 11.99
C GLY A 54 -22.50 -8.21 13.24
N GLU A 55 -21.23 -8.20 13.65
CA GLU A 55 -20.77 -7.44 14.83
C GLU A 55 -20.83 -5.91 14.68
N PHE A 56 -21.00 -5.39 13.46
CA PHE A 56 -21.09 -3.96 13.18
C PHE A 56 -22.52 -3.50 12.87
N VAL A 57 -23.47 -4.42 12.74
CA VAL A 57 -24.88 -4.09 12.47
C VAL A 57 -25.42 -3.15 13.56
N GLY A 58 -26.11 -2.10 13.12
CA GLY A 58 -26.74 -1.10 13.99
C GLY A 58 -25.94 0.20 14.14
N TRP A 59 -24.76 0.29 13.51
CA TRP A 59 -24.01 1.55 13.41
C TRP A 59 -23.08 1.55 12.17
N ASP A 60 -22.42 2.67 11.92
CA ASP A 60 -21.45 2.84 10.84
C ASP A 60 -20.04 3.05 11.42
N PRO A 61 -19.24 1.98 11.58
CA PRO A 61 -17.87 2.08 12.04
C PRO A 61 -16.97 2.88 11.10
N LEU A 62 -17.17 2.76 9.78
CA LEU A 62 -16.26 3.38 8.82
C LEU A 62 -16.35 4.90 8.86
N GLN A 63 -17.56 5.45 9.02
CA GLN A 63 -17.73 6.89 9.26
C GLN A 63 -16.90 7.37 10.45
N VAL A 64 -16.97 6.64 11.57
CA VAL A 64 -16.29 7.00 12.81
C VAL A 64 -14.78 6.87 12.66
N TRP A 65 -14.28 5.82 11.99
CA TRP A 65 -12.85 5.68 11.69
C TRP A 65 -12.35 6.84 10.83
N ALA A 66 -13.08 7.23 9.79
CA ALA A 66 -12.70 8.32 8.90
C ALA A 66 -12.58 9.65 9.63
N GLU A 67 -13.61 10.04 10.39
CA GLU A 67 -13.64 11.30 11.14
C GLU A 67 -12.56 11.35 12.23
N GLU A 68 -12.43 10.28 13.02
CA GLU A 68 -11.54 10.25 14.18
C GLU A 68 -10.07 10.11 13.76
N ALA A 69 -9.78 9.45 12.63
CA ALA A 69 -8.42 9.37 12.07
C ALA A 69 -8.00 10.74 11.54
N ALA A 70 -8.87 11.41 10.77
CA ALA A 70 -8.62 12.76 10.27
C ALA A 70 -8.37 13.76 11.40
N ALA A 71 -9.15 13.69 12.49
CA ALA A 71 -8.96 14.54 13.68
C ALA A 71 -7.59 14.39 14.36
N ARG A 72 -6.88 13.28 14.09
CA ARG A 72 -5.54 12.98 14.64
C ARG A 72 -4.43 13.10 13.60
N GLY A 73 -4.75 13.50 12.37
CA GLY A 73 -3.79 13.53 11.26
C GLY A 73 -3.30 12.15 10.86
N ILE A 74 -4.12 11.11 11.06
CA ILE A 74 -3.87 9.76 10.55
C ILE A 74 -4.62 9.62 9.23
N GLU A 75 -3.87 9.31 8.17
CA GLU A 75 -4.42 9.04 6.85
C GLU A 75 -5.13 7.69 6.85
N LEU A 76 -6.39 7.65 6.40
CA LEU A 76 -7.17 6.42 6.36
C LEU A 76 -7.15 5.84 4.94
N HIS A 77 -6.58 4.65 4.81
CA HIS A 77 -6.58 3.86 3.58
C HIS A 77 -7.56 2.70 3.70
N LEU A 78 -8.51 2.60 2.77
CA LEU A 78 -9.48 1.52 2.72
C LEU A 78 -8.82 0.24 2.22
N TRP A 79 -8.45 -0.66 3.14
CA TRP A 79 -7.94 -1.98 2.79
C TRP A 79 -9.09 -2.93 2.45
N VAL A 80 -9.08 -3.43 1.22
CA VAL A 80 -10.20 -4.17 0.62
C VAL A 80 -9.73 -5.48 0.00
N HIS A 81 -10.48 -6.56 0.22
CA HIS A 81 -10.31 -7.80 -0.52
C HIS A 81 -11.08 -7.70 -1.83
N LEU A 82 -10.39 -7.85 -2.97
CA LEU A 82 -11.06 -7.81 -4.26
C LEU A 82 -11.72 -9.14 -4.60
N PHE A 83 -10.93 -10.16 -4.94
CA PHE A 83 -11.49 -11.43 -5.42
C PHE A 83 -11.61 -12.48 -4.31
N HIS A 84 -10.98 -12.28 -3.15
CA HIS A 84 -11.22 -13.07 -1.94
C HIS A 84 -12.52 -12.63 -1.24
N LEU A 85 -13.64 -13.01 -1.85
CA LEU A 85 -15.00 -12.63 -1.45
C LEU A 85 -15.61 -13.52 -0.36
N GLY A 86 -14.88 -14.51 0.12
CA GLY A 86 -15.34 -15.35 1.22
C GLY A 86 -16.52 -16.25 0.86
N ARG A 87 -16.91 -17.10 1.83
CA ARG A 87 -17.92 -18.14 1.60
C ARG A 87 -19.31 -17.55 1.35
N ILE A 88 -19.64 -16.43 2.00
CA ILE A 88 -20.95 -15.78 1.89
C ILE A 88 -21.29 -15.41 0.44
N THR A 89 -20.35 -14.78 -0.28
CA THR A 89 -20.59 -14.36 -1.67
C THR A 89 -20.75 -15.57 -2.59
N VAL A 90 -19.95 -16.62 -2.38
CA VAL A 90 -20.07 -17.87 -3.15
C VAL A 90 -21.39 -18.59 -2.88
N ASP A 91 -21.91 -18.56 -1.65
CA ASP A 91 -23.20 -19.17 -1.33
C ASP A 91 -24.38 -18.35 -1.89
N MET A 92 -24.27 -17.01 -1.94
CA MET A 92 -25.28 -16.12 -2.56
C MET A 92 -25.26 -16.19 -4.09
N HIS A 93 -24.07 -16.37 -4.70
CA HIS A 93 -23.86 -16.44 -6.14
C HIS A 93 -22.97 -17.65 -6.49
N PRO A 94 -23.51 -18.88 -6.52
CA PRO A 94 -22.70 -20.09 -6.75
C PRO A 94 -22.03 -20.13 -8.13
N ASP A 95 -22.60 -19.47 -9.12
CA ASP A 95 -22.07 -19.32 -10.48
C ASP A 95 -20.86 -18.39 -10.55
N TRP A 96 -20.68 -17.51 -9.56
CA TRP A 96 -19.52 -16.63 -9.41
C TRP A 96 -18.30 -17.35 -8.81
N ALA A 97 -18.47 -18.57 -8.28
CA ALA A 97 -17.41 -19.29 -7.61
C ALA A 97 -16.20 -19.51 -8.52
N ASN A 98 -15.02 -19.15 -8.02
CA ASN A 98 -13.77 -19.50 -8.69
C ASN A 98 -13.51 -21.00 -8.52
N LEU A 99 -13.85 -21.77 -9.55
CA LEU A 99 -13.68 -23.21 -9.55
C LEU A 99 -12.25 -23.61 -9.89
N GLN A 100 -11.78 -24.65 -9.22
CA GLN A 100 -10.61 -25.39 -9.65
C GLN A 100 -10.94 -26.24 -10.88
N ARG A 101 -9.91 -26.72 -11.58
CA ARG A 101 -10.08 -27.56 -12.77
C ARG A 101 -10.88 -28.83 -12.51
N ASP A 102 -10.81 -29.41 -11.30
CA ASP A 102 -11.59 -30.59 -10.92
C ASP A 102 -13.05 -30.28 -10.53
N GLY A 103 -13.45 -29.00 -10.62
CA GLY A 103 -14.78 -28.52 -10.26
C GLY A 103 -14.97 -28.22 -8.78
N SER A 104 -13.94 -28.40 -7.94
CA SER A 104 -14.02 -28.06 -6.52
C SER A 104 -14.05 -26.55 -6.28
N ILE A 105 -14.74 -26.15 -5.22
CA ILE A 105 -14.83 -24.77 -4.74
C ILE A 105 -13.80 -24.56 -3.63
N GLY A 106 -13.10 -23.43 -3.69
CA GLY A 106 -12.07 -23.04 -2.73
C GLY A 106 -10.65 -23.21 -3.28
N ALA A 107 -9.69 -22.56 -2.63
CA ALA A 107 -8.31 -22.56 -3.08
C ALA A 107 -7.50 -23.71 -2.46
N ALA A 108 -7.04 -24.68 -3.26
CA ALA A 108 -6.29 -25.83 -2.75
C ALA A 108 -5.01 -25.46 -1.98
N LEU A 109 -4.28 -24.43 -2.44
CA LEU A 109 -3.07 -23.95 -1.77
C LEU A 109 -3.33 -22.87 -0.72
N GLU A 110 -4.58 -22.44 -0.56
CA GLU A 110 -5.00 -21.46 0.45
C GLU A 110 -6.28 -21.95 1.14
N PRO A 111 -6.23 -23.07 1.90
CA PRO A 111 -7.42 -23.70 2.45
C PRO A 111 -8.26 -22.73 3.29
N GLY A 112 -9.58 -22.76 3.08
CA GLY A 112 -10.52 -21.87 3.77
C GLY A 112 -10.73 -20.52 3.09
N LEU A 113 -9.95 -20.18 2.05
CA LEU A 113 -10.19 -19.00 1.23
C LEU A 113 -11.13 -19.33 0.07
N TYR A 114 -12.11 -18.44 -0.16
CA TYR A 114 -13.12 -18.57 -1.20
C TYR A 114 -13.11 -17.33 -2.09
N TYR A 115 -12.99 -17.57 -3.39
CA TYR A 115 -12.83 -16.49 -4.37
C TYR A 115 -14.03 -16.42 -5.31
N GLY A 116 -14.41 -15.19 -5.67
CA GLY A 116 -15.16 -14.95 -6.90
C GLY A 116 -14.22 -15.07 -8.09
N ASP A 117 -14.66 -15.65 -9.21
CA ASP A 117 -13.83 -15.80 -10.40
C ASP A 117 -13.59 -14.44 -11.06
N PRO A 118 -12.35 -13.93 -11.11
CA PRO A 118 -12.04 -12.69 -11.81
C PRO A 118 -12.39 -12.74 -13.30
N GLY A 119 -12.54 -13.93 -13.90
CA GLY A 119 -12.98 -14.13 -15.28
C GLY A 119 -14.47 -13.90 -15.49
N HIS A 120 -15.26 -13.80 -14.42
CA HIS A 120 -16.70 -13.52 -14.48
C HIS A 120 -16.95 -11.99 -14.46
N PRO A 121 -17.56 -11.41 -15.51
CA PRO A 121 -17.77 -9.96 -15.58
C PRO A 121 -18.59 -9.39 -14.42
N GLU A 122 -19.64 -10.09 -13.97
CA GLU A 122 -20.47 -9.61 -12.83
C GLU A 122 -19.73 -9.63 -11.50
N VAL A 123 -18.74 -10.52 -11.30
CA VAL A 123 -17.88 -10.49 -10.10
C VAL A 123 -17.06 -9.20 -10.11
N ARG A 124 -16.46 -8.87 -11.25
CA ARG A 124 -15.73 -7.61 -11.42
C ARG A 124 -16.66 -6.41 -11.20
N GLU A 125 -17.87 -6.42 -11.73
CA GLU A 125 -18.83 -5.33 -11.52
C GLU A 125 -19.25 -5.16 -10.06
N TYR A 126 -19.51 -6.27 -9.37
CA TYR A 126 -19.86 -6.27 -7.95
C TYR A 126 -18.73 -5.67 -7.10
N VAL A 127 -17.50 -6.15 -7.29
CA VAL A 127 -16.33 -5.63 -6.56
C VAL A 127 -16.17 -4.14 -6.85
N PHE A 128 -16.19 -3.73 -8.12
CA PHE A 128 -16.05 -2.33 -8.51
C PHE A 128 -17.12 -1.44 -7.86
N SER A 129 -18.37 -1.91 -7.81
CA SER A 129 -19.49 -1.18 -7.20
C SER A 129 -19.27 -0.98 -5.70
N VAL A 130 -18.76 -1.99 -4.98
CA VAL A 130 -18.42 -1.86 -3.55
C VAL A 130 -17.28 -0.86 -3.34
N LEU A 131 -16.22 -0.89 -4.17
CA LEU A 131 -15.11 0.06 -4.07
C LEU A 131 -15.60 1.50 -4.24
N ARG A 132 -16.42 1.73 -5.26
CA ARG A 132 -17.04 3.04 -5.53
C ARG A 132 -17.90 3.51 -4.37
N GLU A 133 -18.79 2.65 -3.87
CA GLU A 133 -19.66 2.99 -2.74
C GLU A 133 -18.85 3.48 -1.54
N MET A 134 -17.72 2.83 -1.21
CA MET A 134 -16.89 3.27 -0.08
C MET A 134 -16.26 4.64 -0.32
N VAL A 135 -15.61 4.82 -1.48
CA VAL A 135 -14.88 6.06 -1.77
C VAL A 135 -15.84 7.25 -1.96
N GLU A 136 -17.00 7.04 -2.57
CA GLU A 136 -18.01 8.08 -2.77
C GLU A 136 -18.68 8.52 -1.45
N ARG A 137 -18.69 7.65 -0.41
CA ARG A 137 -19.41 7.90 0.85
C ARG A 137 -18.52 8.40 1.98
N TYR A 138 -17.24 8.07 2.01
CA TYR A 138 -16.38 8.33 3.16
C TYR A 138 -15.19 9.22 2.79
N PRO A 139 -14.86 10.24 3.60
CA PRO A 139 -13.67 11.06 3.39
C PRO A 139 -12.43 10.24 3.80
N VAL A 140 -11.73 9.69 2.81
CA VAL A 140 -10.59 8.79 3.00
C VAL A 140 -9.39 9.29 2.19
N THR A 141 -8.19 8.91 2.61
CA THR A 141 -6.95 9.30 1.93
C THR A 141 -6.62 8.37 0.77
N GLY A 142 -6.96 7.09 0.89
CA GLY A 142 -6.62 6.14 -0.16
C GLY A 142 -7.47 4.88 -0.20
N LEU A 143 -7.33 4.17 -1.31
CA LEU A 143 -7.89 2.86 -1.56
C LEU A 143 -6.74 1.86 -1.70
N HIS A 144 -6.80 0.77 -0.93
CA HIS A 144 -5.73 -0.21 -0.83
C HIS A 144 -6.20 -1.60 -1.23
N LEU A 145 -5.81 -2.00 -2.44
CA LEU A 145 -6.23 -3.23 -3.11
C LEU A 145 -5.45 -4.43 -2.56
N ASP A 146 -6.14 -5.34 -1.89
CA ASP A 146 -5.60 -6.65 -1.50
C ASP A 146 -6.41 -7.77 -2.18
N TYR A 147 -5.80 -8.95 -2.30
CA TYR A 147 -6.35 -10.07 -3.05
C TYR A 147 -6.76 -9.69 -4.49
N VAL A 148 -6.06 -8.72 -5.10
CA VAL A 148 -6.14 -8.35 -6.52
C VAL A 148 -5.42 -9.38 -7.38
N ARG A 149 -5.92 -10.62 -7.33
CA ARG A 149 -5.25 -11.81 -7.86
C ARG A 149 -6.19 -13.01 -7.95
N TYR A 150 -5.74 -14.02 -8.69
CA TYR A 150 -6.23 -15.37 -8.54
C TYR A 150 -5.68 -16.04 -7.26
N PRO A 151 -6.31 -17.13 -6.78
CA PRO A 151 -5.74 -18.01 -5.78
C PRO A 151 -4.35 -18.51 -6.16
N ASN A 152 -3.55 -18.88 -5.16
CA ASN A 152 -2.22 -19.44 -5.39
C ASN A 152 -2.28 -20.74 -6.20
N THR A 153 -1.51 -20.82 -7.29
CA THR A 153 -1.41 -21.98 -8.18
C THR A 153 0.05 -22.28 -8.50
N ASN A 154 0.45 -23.57 -8.45
CA ASN A 154 1.80 -24.00 -8.84
C ASN A 154 1.82 -25.22 -9.78
N SER A 155 0.65 -25.76 -10.13
CA SER A 155 0.52 -26.94 -10.98
C SER A 155 -0.83 -26.96 -11.70
N LEU A 156 -0.99 -27.91 -12.63
CA LEU A 156 -2.26 -28.14 -13.30
C LEU A 156 -3.36 -28.64 -12.35
N ALA A 157 -2.98 -29.31 -11.27
CA ALA A 157 -3.92 -29.94 -10.33
C ALA A 157 -4.58 -28.92 -9.38
N ASN A 158 -3.98 -27.74 -9.20
CA ASN A 158 -4.46 -26.69 -8.31
C ASN A 158 -4.64 -25.34 -9.03
N THR A 159 -4.85 -25.40 -10.35
CA THR A 159 -5.20 -24.21 -11.13
C THR A 159 -6.68 -23.90 -10.99
N SER A 160 -6.98 -22.60 -10.99
CA SER A 160 -8.30 -22.02 -10.75
C SER A 160 -8.76 -21.20 -11.97
N GLY A 161 -9.96 -20.64 -11.91
CA GLY A 161 -10.58 -19.82 -12.96
C GLY A 161 -11.52 -20.60 -13.89
N TYR A 162 -12.04 -21.73 -13.43
CA TYR A 162 -12.85 -22.64 -14.26
C TYR A 162 -14.37 -22.45 -14.06
N SER A 163 -14.83 -21.27 -13.62
CA SER A 163 -16.27 -20.99 -13.59
C SER A 163 -16.87 -21.20 -15.00
N PRO A 164 -18.13 -21.66 -15.12
CA PRO A 164 -18.76 -21.88 -16.42
C PRO A 164 -18.67 -20.65 -17.33
N LYS A 165 -18.87 -19.44 -16.78
CA LYS A 165 -18.77 -18.19 -17.51
C LYS A 165 -17.35 -17.88 -17.99
N ALA A 166 -16.33 -18.06 -17.15
CA ALA A 166 -14.94 -17.83 -17.57
C ALA A 166 -14.52 -18.78 -18.71
N ARG A 167 -14.94 -20.05 -18.64
CA ARG A 167 -14.70 -21.05 -19.69
C ARG A 167 -15.37 -20.67 -21.01
N GLU A 168 -16.64 -20.23 -20.95
CA GLU A 168 -17.39 -19.74 -22.11
C GLU A 168 -16.66 -18.58 -22.78
N LEU A 169 -16.33 -17.53 -22.02
CA LEU A 169 -15.68 -16.33 -22.54
C LEU A 169 -14.29 -16.62 -23.12
N PHE A 170 -13.50 -17.50 -22.49
CA PHE A 170 -12.22 -17.88 -23.06
C PHE A 170 -12.36 -18.70 -24.34
N LYS A 171 -13.36 -19.58 -24.41
CA LYS A 171 -13.64 -20.35 -25.62
C LYS A 171 -14.07 -19.46 -26.78
N GLU A 172 -14.80 -18.37 -26.53
CA GLU A 172 -15.17 -17.40 -27.56
C GLU A 172 -13.95 -16.72 -28.18
N VAL A 173 -12.93 -16.38 -27.38
CA VAL A 173 -11.74 -15.67 -27.87
C VAL A 173 -10.65 -16.60 -28.43
N SER A 174 -10.54 -17.83 -27.92
CA SER A 174 -9.47 -18.77 -28.29
C SER A 174 -9.93 -19.91 -29.19
N GLY A 175 -11.22 -20.24 -29.19
CA GLY A 175 -11.77 -21.46 -29.81
C GLY A 175 -11.65 -22.73 -28.95
N TYR A 176 -11.00 -22.67 -27.78
CA TYR A 176 -10.76 -23.83 -26.91
C TYR A 176 -11.45 -23.70 -25.56
N ASP A 177 -12.05 -24.78 -25.07
CA ASP A 177 -12.43 -24.87 -23.65
C ASP A 177 -11.16 -25.06 -22.83
N PRO A 178 -10.91 -24.28 -21.76
CA PRO A 178 -9.69 -24.41 -20.97
C PRO A 178 -9.58 -25.78 -20.25
N MET A 179 -10.66 -26.57 -20.20
CA MET A 179 -10.65 -27.95 -19.72
C MET A 179 -9.95 -28.93 -20.67
N ASP A 180 -9.84 -28.61 -21.96
CA ASP A 180 -9.30 -29.50 -23.00
C ASP A 180 -7.81 -29.20 -23.31
N ILE A 181 -7.25 -28.19 -22.66
CA ILE A 181 -5.86 -27.74 -22.85
C ILE A 181 -5.01 -27.98 -21.61
N SER A 182 -3.70 -28.09 -21.80
CA SER A 182 -2.71 -28.24 -20.74
C SER A 182 -1.35 -27.81 -21.26
N PRO A 183 -0.34 -27.63 -20.37
CA PRO A 183 1.04 -27.41 -20.80
C PRO A 183 1.58 -28.50 -21.74
N SER A 184 1.03 -29.72 -21.70
CA SER A 184 1.49 -30.86 -22.50
C SER A 184 0.71 -31.10 -23.80
N THR A 185 -0.55 -30.65 -23.88
CA THR A 185 -1.42 -30.91 -25.05
C THR A 185 -1.51 -29.72 -25.99
N HIS A 186 -1.63 -28.51 -25.43
CA HIS A 186 -1.77 -27.26 -26.19
C HIS A 186 -0.96 -26.15 -25.49
N PRO A 187 0.38 -26.22 -25.49
CA PRO A 187 1.22 -25.33 -24.69
C PRO A 187 1.02 -23.84 -25.01
N THR A 188 0.81 -23.49 -26.29
CA THR A 188 0.56 -22.11 -26.71
C THR A 188 -0.79 -21.60 -26.19
N VAL A 189 -1.87 -22.37 -26.41
CA VAL A 189 -3.22 -21.99 -25.93
C VAL A 189 -3.28 -21.99 -24.40
N TRP A 190 -2.52 -22.85 -23.74
CA TRP A 190 -2.35 -22.81 -22.28
C TRP A 190 -1.72 -21.49 -21.82
N ALA A 191 -0.69 -21.01 -22.50
CA ALA A 191 -0.10 -19.70 -22.18
C ALA A 191 -1.09 -18.56 -22.43
N GLU A 192 -1.91 -18.63 -23.49
CA GLU A 192 -2.98 -17.68 -23.76
C GLU A 192 -4.05 -17.69 -22.66
N TRP A 193 -4.43 -18.86 -22.14
CA TRP A 193 -5.34 -18.98 -20.99
C TRP A 193 -4.78 -18.27 -19.75
N LEU A 194 -3.51 -18.51 -19.42
CA LEU A 194 -2.89 -17.84 -18.28
C LEU A 194 -2.80 -16.32 -18.49
N LYS A 195 -2.50 -15.89 -19.71
CA LYS A 195 -2.45 -14.46 -20.05
C LYS A 195 -3.83 -13.81 -19.99
N TRP A 196 -4.88 -14.51 -20.42
CA TRP A 196 -6.26 -14.06 -20.32
C TRP A 196 -6.69 -13.88 -18.86
N GLN A 197 -6.31 -14.81 -17.97
CA GLN A 197 -6.54 -14.66 -16.53
C GLN A 197 -5.82 -13.43 -15.95
N GLU A 198 -4.55 -13.22 -16.32
CA GLU A 198 -3.80 -12.00 -15.96
C GLU A 198 -4.51 -10.73 -16.45
N GLN A 199 -5.01 -10.73 -17.69
CA GLN A 199 -5.73 -9.58 -18.26
C GLN A 199 -7.04 -9.28 -17.53
N ASN A 200 -7.74 -10.27 -17.00
CA ASN A 200 -8.94 -10.03 -16.18
C ASN A 200 -8.63 -9.25 -14.89
N ILE A 201 -7.45 -9.46 -14.29
CA ILE A 201 -6.99 -8.69 -13.13
C ILE A 201 -6.49 -7.31 -13.58
N THR A 202 -5.63 -7.27 -14.59
CA THR A 202 -4.97 -6.05 -15.06
C THR A 202 -5.99 -5.03 -15.58
N SER A 203 -6.98 -5.44 -16.38
CA SER A 203 -8.05 -4.55 -16.86
C SER A 203 -8.99 -4.09 -15.73
N PHE A 204 -9.10 -4.86 -14.64
CA PHE A 204 -9.83 -4.41 -13.46
C PHE A 204 -9.08 -3.27 -12.75
N VAL A 205 -7.77 -3.41 -12.55
CA VAL A 205 -6.94 -2.34 -11.95
C VAL A 205 -6.95 -1.09 -12.81
N GLU A 206 -6.81 -1.23 -14.13
CA GLU A 206 -6.95 -0.14 -15.09
C GLU A 206 -8.28 0.59 -14.94
N ARG A 207 -9.39 -0.15 -14.85
CA ARG A 207 -10.73 0.43 -14.66
C ARG A 207 -10.84 1.21 -13.35
N VAL A 208 -10.27 0.69 -12.25
CA VAL A 208 -10.27 1.39 -10.95
C VAL A 208 -9.44 2.66 -11.02
N ALA A 209 -8.25 2.60 -11.64
CA ALA A 209 -7.39 3.76 -11.81
C ALA A 209 -8.04 4.84 -12.69
N ALA A 210 -8.59 4.47 -13.85
CA ALA A 210 -9.27 5.41 -14.73
C ALA A 210 -10.46 6.10 -14.05
N TRP A 211 -11.26 5.34 -13.28
CA TRP A 211 -12.35 5.92 -12.51
C TRP A 211 -11.85 6.85 -11.40
N ARG A 212 -10.79 6.47 -10.68
CA ARG A 212 -10.13 7.31 -9.67
C ARG A 212 -9.62 8.59 -10.29
N ASP A 213 -8.88 8.53 -11.39
CA ASP A 213 -8.30 9.71 -12.04
C ASP A 213 -9.39 10.70 -12.49
N GLU A 214 -10.54 10.19 -12.96
CA GLU A 214 -11.66 11.02 -13.41
C GLU A 214 -12.45 11.65 -12.26
N HIS A 215 -12.66 10.94 -11.14
CA HIS A 215 -13.62 11.35 -10.10
C HIS A 215 -12.95 11.76 -8.78
N HIS A 216 -11.78 11.21 -8.47
CA HIS A 216 -11.07 11.33 -7.20
C HIS A 216 -9.55 11.39 -7.41
N PRO A 217 -9.01 12.36 -8.17
CA PRO A 217 -7.58 12.40 -8.53
C PRO A 217 -6.64 12.47 -7.33
N ASP A 218 -7.10 13.00 -6.19
CA ASP A 218 -6.31 13.08 -4.96
C ASP A 218 -6.31 11.78 -4.12
N LEU A 219 -7.15 10.80 -4.48
CA LEU A 219 -7.22 9.53 -3.75
C LEU A 219 -6.02 8.65 -4.08
N ILE A 220 -5.26 8.27 -3.06
CA ILE A 220 -4.11 7.39 -3.22
C ILE A 220 -4.55 5.96 -3.51
N LEU A 221 -4.26 5.46 -4.71
CA LEU A 221 -4.53 4.09 -5.12
C LEU A 221 -3.29 3.22 -4.91
N SER A 222 -3.44 2.18 -4.09
CA SER A 222 -2.33 1.34 -3.66
C SER A 222 -2.67 -0.14 -3.68
N ALA A 223 -1.66 -1.02 -3.65
CA ALA A 223 -1.89 -2.47 -3.63
C ALA A 223 -0.92 -3.24 -2.71
N ALA A 224 -1.43 -4.30 -2.06
CA ALA A 224 -0.63 -5.34 -1.43
C ALA A 224 -0.23 -6.40 -2.46
N VAL A 225 1.08 -6.62 -2.62
CA VAL A 225 1.61 -7.43 -3.73
C VAL A 225 2.60 -8.49 -3.28
N VAL A 226 2.70 -9.57 -4.04
CA VAL A 226 3.79 -10.54 -3.86
C VAL A 226 5.11 -9.91 -4.30
N PRO A 227 6.17 -9.92 -3.46
CA PRO A 227 7.41 -9.23 -3.77
C PRO A 227 8.09 -9.67 -5.06
N ASP A 228 8.19 -10.97 -5.33
CA ASP A 228 8.81 -11.46 -6.56
C ASP A 228 7.82 -11.33 -7.74
N ILE A 229 8.17 -10.51 -8.74
CA ILE A 229 7.29 -10.18 -9.88
C ILE A 229 6.95 -11.42 -10.70
N ASP A 230 7.94 -12.27 -10.99
CA ASP A 230 7.75 -13.46 -11.81
C ASP A 230 6.89 -14.48 -11.07
N GLU A 231 7.09 -14.64 -9.76
CA GLU A 231 6.23 -15.43 -8.89
C GLU A 231 4.81 -14.87 -8.84
N ALA A 232 4.65 -13.56 -8.66
CA ALA A 232 3.34 -12.89 -8.60
C ALA A 232 2.51 -13.17 -9.87
N ILE A 233 3.12 -13.08 -11.06
CA ILE A 233 2.48 -13.39 -12.34
C ILE A 233 2.19 -14.89 -12.44
N ARG A 234 3.21 -15.73 -12.21
CA ARG A 234 3.13 -17.18 -12.41
C ARG A 234 2.17 -17.88 -11.46
N THR A 235 2.07 -17.45 -10.21
CA THR A 235 1.29 -18.15 -9.19
C THR A 235 -0.04 -17.51 -8.90
N LYS A 236 -0.18 -16.20 -9.14
CA LYS A 236 -1.33 -15.40 -8.73
C LYS A 236 -1.93 -14.52 -9.82
N ARG A 237 -1.30 -14.47 -11.00
CA ARG A 237 -1.69 -13.58 -12.12
C ARG A 237 -1.64 -12.10 -11.74
N GLN A 238 -0.79 -11.75 -10.78
CA GLN A 238 -0.66 -10.40 -10.23
C GLN A 238 0.52 -9.68 -10.90
N ASN A 239 0.29 -9.03 -12.05
CA ASN A 239 1.32 -8.31 -12.80
C ASN A 239 1.44 -6.85 -12.32
N TRP A 240 1.84 -6.68 -11.06
CA TRP A 240 1.85 -5.36 -10.43
C TRP A 240 2.88 -4.41 -11.03
N LEU A 241 3.99 -4.92 -11.60
CA LEU A 241 4.98 -4.06 -12.27
C LEU A 241 4.33 -3.32 -13.45
N ALA A 242 3.57 -4.03 -14.29
CA ALA A 242 2.87 -3.42 -15.41
C ALA A 242 1.88 -2.32 -14.95
N TRP A 243 1.21 -2.50 -13.80
CA TRP A 243 0.30 -1.50 -13.26
C TRP A 243 1.04 -0.24 -12.82
N THR A 244 2.21 -0.41 -12.19
CA THR A 244 3.05 0.73 -11.78
C THR A 244 3.76 1.43 -12.94
N GLU A 245 4.15 0.70 -13.99
CA GLU A 245 4.72 1.30 -15.21
C GLU A 245 3.67 2.08 -16.00
N ALA A 246 2.41 1.63 -15.97
CA ALA A 246 1.28 2.33 -16.56
C ALA A 246 0.78 3.53 -15.73
N GLY A 247 1.32 3.73 -14.51
CA GLY A 247 0.93 4.83 -13.63
C GLY A 247 -0.43 4.64 -12.94
N TRP A 248 -0.95 3.42 -12.88
CA TRP A 248 -2.26 3.13 -12.27
C TRP A 248 -2.23 3.05 -10.75
N LEU A 249 -1.05 2.87 -10.15
CA LEU A 249 -0.87 2.80 -8.70
C LEU A 249 0.11 3.88 -8.25
N ASP A 250 -0.23 4.60 -7.18
CA ASP A 250 0.68 5.58 -6.57
C ASP A 250 1.61 4.92 -5.55
N LEU A 251 1.20 3.77 -4.99
CA LEU A 251 1.92 3.04 -3.96
C LEU A 251 1.80 1.53 -4.14
N VAL A 252 2.92 0.81 -4.09
CA VAL A 252 2.93 -0.64 -3.93
C VAL A 252 3.52 -1.04 -2.58
N THR A 253 2.88 -2.03 -1.97
CA THR A 253 3.33 -2.64 -0.71
C THR A 253 3.63 -4.13 -0.86
N PRO A 254 4.83 -4.49 -1.32
CA PRO A 254 5.31 -5.86 -1.32
C PRO A 254 5.27 -6.49 0.08
N MET A 255 4.63 -7.64 0.20
CA MET A 255 4.52 -8.42 1.44
C MET A 255 5.81 -9.18 1.74
N ILE A 256 6.83 -8.49 2.24
CA ILE A 256 8.16 -9.02 2.55
C ILE A 256 8.13 -9.67 3.95
N TYR A 257 7.38 -10.75 4.07
CA TYR A 257 7.08 -11.39 5.35
C TYR A 257 8.14 -12.45 5.69
N SER A 258 9.12 -12.06 6.50
CA SER A 258 10.19 -12.95 6.97
C SER A 258 10.73 -12.53 8.34
N LEU A 259 11.16 -13.51 9.14
CA LEU A 259 11.90 -13.28 10.40
C LEU A 259 13.38 -12.97 10.17
N ASP A 260 13.90 -13.21 8.96
CA ASP A 260 15.29 -12.97 8.59
C ASP A 260 15.47 -11.54 8.05
N ASN A 261 16.11 -10.68 8.84
CA ASN A 261 16.38 -9.29 8.49
C ASN A 261 17.25 -9.16 7.23
N GLY A 262 18.20 -10.08 7.01
CA GLY A 262 19.05 -10.09 5.81
C GLY A 262 18.25 -10.42 4.56
N HIS A 263 17.30 -11.35 4.66
CA HIS A 263 16.34 -11.64 3.59
C HIS A 263 15.46 -10.41 3.28
N VAL A 264 14.91 -9.76 4.31
CA VAL A 264 14.08 -8.55 4.13
C VAL A 264 14.88 -7.44 3.45
N ALA A 265 16.09 -7.14 3.94
CA ALA A 265 16.96 -6.13 3.34
C ALA A 265 17.33 -6.47 1.88
N GLY A 266 17.61 -7.74 1.60
CA GLY A 266 17.89 -8.22 0.24
C GLY A 266 16.70 -8.05 -0.71
N GLN A 267 15.47 -8.36 -0.27
CA GLN A 267 14.27 -8.15 -1.09
C GLN A 267 13.98 -6.66 -1.33
N ILE A 268 14.12 -5.81 -0.31
CA ILE A 268 13.96 -4.36 -0.48
C ILE A 268 14.97 -3.84 -1.52
N ALA A 269 16.24 -4.19 -1.38
CA ALA A 269 17.28 -3.79 -2.34
C ALA A 269 17.03 -4.32 -3.76
N ALA A 270 16.49 -5.53 -3.90
CA ALA A 270 16.18 -6.13 -5.20
C ALA A 270 15.01 -5.43 -5.93
N LEU A 271 14.11 -4.79 -5.17
CA LEU A 271 12.94 -4.07 -5.67
C LEU A 271 13.17 -2.57 -5.83
N SER A 272 14.15 -1.99 -5.14
CA SER A 272 14.55 -0.59 -5.30
C SER A 272 14.79 -0.25 -6.79
N GLY A 273 14.05 0.73 -7.30
CA GLY A 273 14.12 1.17 -8.70
C GLY A 273 13.36 0.27 -9.69
N LYS A 274 12.57 -0.72 -9.23
CA LYS A 274 11.75 -1.60 -10.06
C LYS A 274 10.25 -1.46 -9.75
N THR A 275 9.77 -0.25 -9.53
CA THR A 275 8.36 0.03 -9.17
C THR A 275 7.68 1.05 -10.07
N GLY A 276 8.17 1.21 -11.31
CA GLY A 276 7.59 2.14 -12.27
C GLY A 276 7.51 3.57 -11.69
N SER A 277 6.34 4.19 -11.79
CA SER A 277 6.08 5.50 -11.17
C SER A 277 5.56 5.42 -9.73
N ALA A 278 5.25 4.24 -9.20
CA ALA A 278 4.70 4.10 -7.85
C ALA A 278 5.79 4.28 -6.78
N TRP A 279 5.39 4.83 -5.63
CA TRP A 279 6.16 4.68 -4.40
C TRP A 279 6.23 3.21 -3.99
N PHE A 280 7.36 2.80 -3.43
CA PHE A 280 7.57 1.45 -2.89
C PHE A 280 7.72 1.52 -1.38
N VAL A 281 6.86 0.82 -0.65
CA VAL A 281 6.96 0.71 0.80
C VAL A 281 6.80 -0.75 1.23
N PRO A 282 7.78 -1.38 1.90
CA PRO A 282 7.68 -2.77 2.28
C PRO A 282 6.58 -3.00 3.32
N GLY A 283 5.79 -4.05 3.12
CA GLY A 283 4.94 -4.65 4.13
C GLY A 283 5.76 -5.59 5.02
N LEU A 284 5.82 -5.33 6.32
CA LEU A 284 6.59 -6.09 7.31
C LEU A 284 5.66 -6.90 8.21
N ALA A 285 6.17 -7.97 8.84
CA ALA A 285 5.35 -9.02 9.45
C ALA A 285 5.53 -9.21 10.96
N PRO A 286 5.33 -8.18 11.82
CA PRO A 286 5.37 -8.37 13.27
C PRO A 286 4.47 -9.50 13.79
N PHE A 287 3.38 -9.83 13.08
CA PHE A 287 2.49 -10.95 13.39
C PHE A 287 3.19 -12.32 13.49
N MET A 288 4.39 -12.46 12.94
CA MET A 288 5.22 -13.66 13.07
C MET A 288 5.91 -13.78 14.45
N GLY A 289 5.56 -12.92 15.41
CA GLY A 289 6.12 -12.94 16.77
C GLY A 289 7.44 -12.21 16.90
N MET A 290 7.65 -11.16 16.08
CA MET A 290 8.87 -10.36 16.13
C MET A 290 8.97 -9.57 17.44
N SER A 291 10.20 -9.34 17.90
CA SER A 291 10.47 -8.38 18.98
C SER A 291 10.48 -6.94 18.45
N PRO A 292 10.33 -5.92 19.32
CA PRO A 292 10.42 -4.51 18.90
C PRO A 292 11.73 -4.20 18.13
N HIS A 293 12.86 -4.73 18.58
CA HIS A 293 14.16 -4.54 17.91
C HIS A 293 14.19 -5.13 16.50
N GLN A 294 13.63 -6.33 16.29
CA GLN A 294 13.58 -6.92 14.95
C GLN A 294 12.73 -6.09 13.99
N VAL A 295 11.57 -5.59 14.44
CA VAL A 295 10.74 -4.72 13.60
C VAL A 295 11.49 -3.42 13.27
N ILE A 296 12.17 -2.83 14.27
CA ILE A 296 13.01 -1.65 14.09
C ILE A 296 14.09 -1.91 13.03
N ASP A 297 14.83 -3.01 13.11
CA ASP A 297 15.88 -3.35 12.14
C ASP A 297 15.33 -3.48 10.70
N GLN A 298 14.14 -4.05 10.54
CA GLN A 298 13.50 -4.16 9.22
C GLN A 298 13.03 -2.81 8.68
N VAL A 299 12.46 -1.93 9.54
CA VAL A 299 12.12 -0.56 9.13
C VAL A 299 13.38 0.25 8.79
N MET A 300 14.46 0.06 9.56
CA MET A 300 15.75 0.68 9.27
C MET A 300 16.34 0.18 7.94
N SER A 301 16.09 -1.07 7.55
CA SER A 301 16.46 -1.60 6.23
C SER A 301 15.71 -0.87 5.10
N SER A 302 14.42 -0.58 5.31
CA SER A 302 13.63 0.26 4.38
C SER A 302 14.23 1.65 4.24
N ARG A 303 14.52 2.31 5.38
CA ARG A 303 15.16 3.63 5.41
C ARG A 303 16.51 3.62 4.72
N ALA A 304 17.35 2.61 4.98
CA ALA A 304 18.69 2.47 4.39
C ALA A 304 18.67 2.21 2.88
N ALA A 305 17.56 1.67 2.36
CA ALA A 305 17.33 1.52 0.92
C ALA A 305 16.68 2.75 0.27
N GLY A 306 16.52 3.85 1.01
CA GLY A 306 15.93 5.09 0.52
C GLY A 306 14.43 5.01 0.27
N GLN A 307 13.73 4.03 0.87
CA GLN A 307 12.29 3.90 0.71
C GLN A 307 11.54 4.84 1.67
N PRO A 308 10.41 5.43 1.24
CA PRO A 308 9.71 6.46 2.00
C PRO A 308 8.86 5.90 3.14
N GLY A 309 9.18 4.75 3.75
CA GLY A 309 8.44 4.23 4.91
C GLY A 309 8.40 2.71 5.08
N ALA A 310 7.44 2.24 5.89
CA ALA A 310 7.07 0.83 6.03
C ALA A 310 5.58 0.71 6.42
N VAL A 311 4.95 -0.42 6.08
CA VAL A 311 3.61 -0.76 6.58
C VAL A 311 3.68 -2.03 7.41
N LEU A 312 3.17 -2.00 8.64
CA LEU A 312 3.25 -3.14 9.57
C LEU A 312 1.99 -4.00 9.52
N PHE A 313 2.15 -5.30 9.29
CA PHE A 313 1.06 -6.29 9.37
C PHE A 313 1.19 -7.09 10.67
N ALA A 314 0.30 -6.96 11.65
CA ALA A 314 -0.84 -6.05 11.72
C ALA A 314 -1.03 -5.56 13.17
N LEU A 315 -1.90 -4.58 13.41
CA LEU A 315 -2.05 -3.92 14.71
C LEU A 315 -2.22 -4.90 15.89
N HIS A 316 -3.01 -5.95 15.74
CA HIS A 316 -3.23 -6.95 16.81
C HIS A 316 -1.95 -7.70 17.25
N SER A 317 -0.85 -7.62 16.48
CA SER A 317 0.44 -8.23 16.80
C SER A 317 1.44 -7.28 17.48
N VAL A 318 1.10 -5.99 17.56
CA VAL A 318 1.94 -4.93 18.11
C VAL A 318 1.48 -4.67 19.55
N ASP A 319 2.26 -5.14 20.52
CA ASP A 319 1.96 -4.96 21.95
C ASP A 319 2.45 -3.60 22.48
N ALA A 320 2.20 -3.33 23.78
CA ALA A 320 2.63 -2.10 24.44
C ALA A 320 4.15 -1.85 24.38
N ARG A 321 4.98 -2.91 24.30
CA ARG A 321 6.44 -2.76 24.19
C ARG A 321 6.84 -2.26 22.82
N HIS A 322 6.13 -2.71 21.78
CA HIS A 322 6.34 -2.20 20.43
C HIS A 322 5.91 -0.74 20.34
N MET A 323 4.70 -0.41 20.80
CA MET A 323 4.20 0.97 20.80
C MET A 323 5.14 1.93 21.52
N ASP A 324 5.69 1.53 22.68
CA ASP A 324 6.66 2.32 23.44
C ASP A 324 7.97 2.53 22.68
N ALA A 325 8.50 1.47 22.04
CA ALA A 325 9.72 1.54 21.25
C ALA A 325 9.56 2.43 19.99
N TYR A 326 8.37 2.45 19.40
CA TYR A 326 8.06 3.34 18.29
C TYR A 326 7.96 4.79 18.75
N ALA A 327 7.17 5.06 19.79
CA ALA A 327 6.95 6.40 20.32
C ALA A 327 8.25 7.08 20.77
N LYS A 328 9.10 6.36 21.52
CA LYS A 328 10.32 6.92 22.12
C LYS A 328 11.55 6.85 21.21
N GLY A 329 11.48 6.02 20.18
CA GLY A 329 12.61 5.73 19.30
C GLY A 329 12.25 5.96 17.85
N LEU A 330 11.85 4.87 17.17
CA LEU A 330 11.77 4.78 15.71
C LEU A 330 10.93 5.89 15.07
N PHE A 331 9.80 6.26 15.68
CA PHE A 331 8.81 7.22 15.16
C PHE A 331 8.66 8.48 16.03
N SER A 332 9.63 8.76 16.89
CA SER A 332 9.62 9.90 17.82
C SER A 332 9.51 11.27 17.14
N MET A 333 10.10 11.42 15.96
CA MET A 333 9.99 12.63 15.13
C MET A 333 8.73 12.59 14.27
N LYS A 334 8.00 13.70 14.14
CA LYS A 334 6.87 13.78 13.19
C LYS A 334 7.34 13.53 11.76
N ALA A 335 6.47 12.94 10.94
CA ALA A 335 6.71 12.72 9.52
C ALA A 335 5.41 12.87 8.72
N GLY A 336 5.49 13.53 7.57
CA GLY A 336 4.46 13.46 6.52
C GLY A 336 4.72 12.32 5.55
N THR A 337 3.65 11.80 4.95
CA THR A 337 3.67 10.82 3.86
C THR A 337 4.14 11.47 2.55
N PRO A 338 4.63 10.69 1.57
CA PRO A 338 5.25 11.26 0.37
C PRO A 338 4.27 11.96 -0.59
N TRP A 339 2.96 11.68 -0.51
CA TRP A 339 1.93 12.37 -1.29
C TRP A 339 1.34 13.59 -0.56
N ASN A 340 1.45 13.65 0.76
CA ASN A 340 1.06 14.83 1.53
C ASN A 340 2.21 15.85 1.54
N VAL A 341 2.40 16.55 0.42
CA VAL A 341 3.53 17.48 0.20
C VAL A 341 3.64 18.52 1.32
N ARG A 342 2.51 19.08 1.78
CA ARG A 342 2.49 20.06 2.87
C ARG A 342 2.96 19.45 4.20
N GLY A 343 2.45 18.28 4.56
CA GLY A 343 2.87 17.55 5.75
C GLY A 343 4.33 17.11 5.69
N ALA A 344 4.78 16.65 4.52
CA ALA A 344 6.17 16.27 4.23
C ALA A 344 7.10 17.47 4.46
N LEU A 345 6.83 18.60 3.81
CA LEU A 345 7.58 19.85 3.99
C LEU A 345 7.60 20.32 5.46
N ALA A 346 6.46 20.30 6.14
CA ALA A 346 6.37 20.71 7.54
C ALA A 346 7.26 19.85 8.45
N SER A 347 7.17 18.54 8.32
CA SER A 347 7.99 17.62 9.11
C SER A 347 9.48 17.73 8.77
N PHE A 348 9.81 17.93 7.50
CA PHE A 348 11.18 18.02 7.01
C PHE A 348 11.86 19.33 7.46
N ALA A 349 11.18 20.46 7.34
CA ALA A 349 11.68 21.75 7.82
C ALA A 349 11.90 21.76 9.34
N ALA A 350 10.96 21.21 10.12
CA ALA A 350 11.12 21.08 11.57
C ALA A 350 12.34 20.21 11.94
N TRP A 351 12.53 19.10 11.23
CA TRP A 351 13.68 18.22 11.42
C TRP A 351 15.02 18.90 11.07
N ILE A 352 15.05 19.73 10.01
CA ILE A 352 16.24 20.54 9.68
C ILE A 352 16.57 21.50 10.82
N ILE A 353 15.58 22.27 11.31
CA ILE A 353 15.79 23.26 12.37
C ILE A 353 16.32 22.60 13.65
N GLU A 354 15.77 21.45 14.03
CA GLU A 354 16.22 20.72 15.23
C GLU A 354 17.63 20.13 15.06
N GLY A 355 17.97 19.68 13.85
CA GLY A 355 19.25 19.02 13.55
C GLY A 355 20.41 19.96 13.25
N MET A 356 20.15 21.18 12.77
CA MET A 356 21.14 22.04 12.11
C MET A 356 22.39 22.29 12.96
N ASN A 357 22.20 22.73 14.20
CA ASN A 357 23.31 23.06 15.11
C ASN A 357 24.24 21.87 15.32
N ARG A 358 23.68 20.66 15.47
CA ARG A 358 24.46 19.43 15.62
C ARG A 358 25.20 19.08 14.34
N TRP A 359 24.52 19.15 13.19
CA TRP A 359 25.13 18.78 11.91
C TRP A 359 26.31 19.68 11.53
N VAL A 360 26.22 20.98 11.83
CA VAL A 360 27.35 21.91 11.65
C VAL A 360 28.46 21.60 12.65
N ALA A 361 28.14 21.38 13.93
CA ALA A 361 29.15 21.11 14.96
C ALA A 361 29.89 19.77 14.76
N GLU A 362 29.26 18.78 14.11
CA GLU A 362 29.83 17.45 13.86
C GLU A 362 30.45 17.30 12.45
N ASP A 363 30.54 18.38 11.68
CA ASP A 363 31.00 18.39 10.27
C ASP A 363 30.22 17.37 9.41
N ILE A 364 28.89 17.32 9.57
CA ILE A 364 27.98 16.46 8.80
C ILE A 364 27.50 17.18 7.53
N LEU A 365 27.48 18.51 7.55
CA LEU A 365 26.96 19.35 6.47
C LEU A 365 27.93 20.53 6.22
N PRO A 366 28.27 20.87 4.96
CA PRO A 366 29.05 22.06 4.65
C PRO A 366 28.35 23.33 5.15
N ALA A 367 29.12 24.33 5.61
CA ALA A 367 28.57 25.56 6.18
C ALA A 367 27.66 26.34 5.21
N ASP A 368 28.04 26.43 3.93
CA ASP A 368 27.23 27.13 2.93
C ASP A 368 25.89 26.42 2.68
N THR A 369 25.92 25.09 2.57
CA THR A 369 24.72 24.25 2.44
C THR A 369 23.84 24.30 3.70
N ALA A 370 24.46 24.38 4.88
CA ALA A 370 23.74 24.55 6.14
C ALA A 370 22.94 25.86 6.15
N LEU A 371 23.52 26.96 5.70
CA LEU A 371 22.83 28.24 5.60
C LEU A 371 21.66 28.20 4.62
N GLU A 372 21.83 27.55 3.46
CA GLU A 372 20.77 27.39 2.47
C GLU A 372 19.60 26.54 2.99
N LEU A 373 19.89 25.40 3.63
CA LEU A 373 18.87 24.54 4.23
C LEU A 373 18.15 25.22 5.42
N ASP A 374 18.87 26.03 6.21
CA ASP A 374 18.27 26.79 7.31
C ASP A 374 17.31 27.86 6.78
N ASN A 375 17.71 28.59 5.74
CA ASN A 375 16.85 29.56 5.07
C ASN A 375 15.61 28.90 4.46
N PHE A 376 15.80 27.77 3.77
CA PHE A 376 14.70 26.95 3.24
C PHE A 376 13.73 26.54 4.36
N ALA A 377 14.22 26.00 5.48
CA ALA A 377 13.38 25.52 6.56
C ALA A 377 12.55 26.65 7.22
N HIS A 378 13.17 27.82 7.45
CA HIS A 378 12.45 28.99 7.97
C HIS A 378 11.45 29.57 6.97
N ASP A 379 11.74 29.47 5.67
CA ASP A 379 10.82 29.91 4.63
C ASP A 379 9.61 28.99 4.50
N VAL A 380 9.80 27.67 4.59
CA VAL A 380 8.72 26.69 4.72
C VAL A 380 7.88 26.98 5.97
N ALA A 381 8.50 27.29 7.12
CA ALA A 381 7.77 27.62 8.34
C ALA A 381 6.84 28.84 8.15
N ARG A 382 7.32 29.91 7.49
CA ARG A 382 6.49 31.07 7.13
C ARG A 382 5.41 30.75 6.10
N TRP A 383 5.70 29.86 5.14
CA TRP A 383 4.72 29.41 4.15
C TRP A 383 3.58 28.61 4.79
N LEU A 384 3.86 27.81 5.82
CA LEU A 384 2.83 27.06 6.54
C LEU A 384 1.77 27.97 7.19
N GLU A 385 2.14 29.20 7.55
CA GLU A 385 1.23 30.21 8.12
C GLU A 385 0.26 30.79 7.09
N GLN A 386 0.56 30.67 5.79
CA GLN A 386 -0.24 31.25 4.70
C GLN A 386 -1.51 30.45 4.36
N GLY A 387 -1.74 29.32 5.02
CA GLY A 387 -2.89 28.46 4.79
C GLY A 387 -2.67 27.39 3.70
N PRO A 388 -3.62 26.44 3.56
CA PRO A 388 -3.46 25.21 2.77
C PRO A 388 -3.25 25.46 1.27
N ASP A 389 -3.81 26.55 0.73
CA ASP A 389 -3.81 26.86 -0.70
C ASP A 389 -2.54 27.61 -1.16
N ALA A 390 -1.60 27.88 -0.25
CA ALA A 390 -0.38 28.58 -0.59
C ALA A 390 0.49 27.71 -1.54
N PRO A 391 0.88 28.23 -2.73
CA PRO A 391 1.63 27.43 -3.70
C PRO A 391 3.03 27.09 -3.16
N VAL A 392 3.52 25.90 -3.52
CA VAL A 392 4.90 25.49 -3.26
C VAL A 392 5.85 26.35 -4.11
N LYS A 393 6.97 26.77 -3.53
CA LYS A 393 7.96 27.59 -4.24
C LYS A 393 8.93 26.69 -5.01
N GLY A 394 9.05 26.88 -6.33
CA GLY A 394 9.96 26.07 -7.17
C GLY A 394 11.44 26.19 -6.78
N GLU A 395 11.86 27.33 -6.22
CA GLU A 395 13.25 27.52 -5.75
C GLU A 395 13.67 26.51 -4.66
N TRP A 396 12.70 25.98 -3.90
CA TRP A 396 12.97 24.98 -2.87
C TRP A 396 13.49 23.67 -3.44
N LEU A 397 12.95 23.23 -4.59
CA LEU A 397 13.43 22.00 -5.23
C LEU A 397 14.88 22.13 -5.67
N ASP A 398 15.27 23.30 -6.19
CA ASP A 398 16.64 23.58 -6.59
C ASP A 398 17.58 23.63 -5.38
N THR A 399 17.18 24.30 -4.28
CA THR A 399 17.93 24.29 -3.02
C THR A 399 18.18 22.87 -2.50
N LEU A 400 17.15 22.01 -2.53
CA LEU A 400 17.31 20.63 -2.07
C LEU A 400 18.17 19.79 -3.01
N ARG A 401 18.11 20.02 -4.33
CA ARG A 401 19.01 19.37 -5.30
C ARG A 401 20.46 19.77 -5.08
N ASP A 402 20.73 21.04 -4.81
CA ASP A 402 22.07 21.54 -4.50
C ASP A 402 22.60 20.93 -3.20
N ALA A 403 21.78 20.92 -2.14
CA ALA A 403 22.14 20.28 -0.88
C ALA A 403 22.40 18.77 -1.03
N HIS A 404 21.58 18.07 -1.82
CA HIS A 404 21.78 16.65 -2.11
C HIS A 404 23.12 16.38 -2.81
N ARG A 405 23.49 17.24 -3.78
CA ARG A 405 24.78 17.16 -4.49
C ARG A 405 25.97 17.47 -3.57
N ALA A 406 25.83 18.47 -2.69
CA ALA A 406 26.91 18.87 -1.78
C ALA A 406 27.31 17.74 -0.81
N LEU A 407 26.36 16.87 -0.44
CA LEU A 407 26.58 15.72 0.41
C LEU A 407 27.12 14.48 -0.34
N ASP A 408 27.28 14.53 -1.66
CA ASP A 408 27.81 13.44 -2.50
C ASP A 408 29.35 13.38 -2.54
N SER A 409 30.00 13.93 -1.51
CA SER A 409 31.45 13.96 -1.37
C SER A 409 31.93 12.79 -0.50
N PRO A 410 33.08 12.15 -0.81
CA PRO A 410 33.66 11.08 0.02
C PRO A 410 33.86 11.47 1.49
N PHE A 411 34.00 12.77 1.78
CA PHE A 411 34.12 13.27 3.14
C PHE A 411 32.82 13.12 3.95
N TYR A 412 31.66 13.34 3.31
CA TYR A 412 30.34 13.28 3.94
C TYR A 412 29.63 11.94 3.73
N GLU A 413 30.14 11.08 2.85
CA GLU A 413 29.54 9.80 2.46
C GLU A 413 29.19 8.90 3.66
N THR A 414 29.97 8.94 4.75
CA THR A 414 29.69 8.18 5.98
C THR A 414 28.95 8.97 7.06
N ARG A 415 29.16 10.28 7.16
CA ARG A 415 28.61 11.12 8.24
C ARG A 415 27.25 11.74 7.89
N GLY A 416 27.08 12.13 6.63
CA GLY A 416 25.90 12.78 6.09
C GLY A 416 24.99 11.87 5.28
N GLN A 417 25.28 10.56 5.19
CA GLN A 417 24.51 9.62 4.37
C GLN A 417 23.00 9.69 4.66
N TRP A 418 22.63 9.62 5.94
CA TRP A 418 21.22 9.64 6.33
C TRP A 418 20.55 10.98 6.01
N LEU A 419 21.28 12.09 6.19
CA LEU A 419 20.81 13.43 5.83
C LEU A 419 20.60 13.56 4.31
N ARG A 420 21.58 13.11 3.53
CA ARG A 420 21.49 13.06 2.06
C ARG A 420 20.29 12.27 1.59
N MET A 421 20.04 11.10 2.18
CA MET A 421 18.90 10.27 1.81
C MET A 421 17.55 10.95 2.09
N GLN A 422 17.40 11.60 3.25
CA GLN A 422 16.16 12.33 3.55
C GLN A 422 15.97 13.55 2.64
N ILE A 423 17.04 14.26 2.28
CA ILE A 423 17.00 15.34 1.28
C ILE A 423 16.59 14.76 -0.09
N GLY A 424 17.19 13.63 -0.50
CA GLY A 424 16.87 12.97 -1.77
C GLY A 424 15.40 12.55 -1.86
N LEU A 425 14.84 12.01 -0.77
CA LEU A 425 13.40 11.71 -0.67
C LEU A 425 12.55 12.98 -0.82
N MET A 426 12.93 14.09 -0.19
CA MET A 426 12.19 15.35 -0.32
C MET A 426 12.29 15.94 -1.74
N VAL A 427 13.45 15.80 -2.41
CA VAL A 427 13.63 16.15 -3.82
C VAL A 427 12.66 15.35 -4.69
N GLU A 428 12.51 14.04 -4.44
CA GLU A 428 11.58 13.20 -5.18
C GLU A 428 10.12 13.61 -4.93
N VAL A 429 9.73 13.87 -3.68
CA VAL A 429 8.39 14.36 -3.32
C VAL A 429 8.06 15.65 -4.07
N LEU A 430 8.93 16.66 -4.02
CA LEU A 430 8.69 17.92 -4.73
C LEU A 430 8.73 17.75 -6.25
N GLY A 431 9.64 16.93 -6.77
CA GLY A 431 9.74 16.68 -8.21
C GLY A 431 8.49 16.01 -8.79
N ARG A 432 7.84 15.11 -8.04
CA ARG A 432 6.56 14.52 -8.43
C ARG A 432 5.40 15.52 -8.35
N ALA A 433 5.43 16.42 -7.36
CA ALA A 433 4.40 17.43 -7.18
C ALA A 433 4.43 18.55 -8.24
N GLU A 434 5.59 18.88 -8.81
CA GLU A 434 5.70 19.83 -9.94
C GLU A 434 5.26 19.23 -11.29
N GLY A 435 5.31 17.91 -11.42
CA GLY A 435 4.97 17.18 -12.65
C GLY A 435 3.52 16.69 -12.73
N ALA A 436 2.79 16.71 -11.61
CA ALA A 436 1.36 16.45 -11.50
C ALA A 436 0.56 17.75 -11.69
#